data_AF-A0A6L3Y9Y5-F1
#
_entry.id   AF-A0A6L3Y9Y5-F1
#
_cell.length_a   1.000
_cell.length_b   1.000
_cell.length_c   1.000
_cell.angle_alpha   90.00
_cell.angle_beta   90.00
_cell.angle_gamma   90.00
#
_symmetry.space_group_name_H-M   'P 1'
#
loop_
_entity.id
_entity.type
_entity.pdbx_description
1 polymer ?
#
loop_
_entity_poly.entity_id
_entity_poly.type
_entity_poly.pdbx_seq_one_letter_code
_entity_poly.pdbx_strand_id
1 'polypeptide(L)' 'MGGQVFIDGQKFLWKVDYYDLDYKYASAAPENAELTQRVLSIMFASDY' A
#
# COMPACT_ATOMS: atom_id res chain seq x y z
N MET A 1 -0.66 -6.25 -0.48
CA MET A 1 -1.69 -6.56 -1.50
C MET A 1 -1.76 -5.39 -2.46
N GLY A 2 -1.97 -5.61 -3.76
CA GLY A 2 -2.06 -4.50 -4.71
C GLY A 2 -2.84 -4.85 -5.97
N GLY A 3 -3.07 -3.85 -6.80
CA GLY A 3 -3.84 -3.96 -8.03
C GLY A 3 -3.75 -2.72 -8.90
N GLN A 4 -4.63 -2.66 -9.90
CA GLN A 4 -4.79 -1.51 -10.78
C GLN A 4 -6.21 -0.96 -10.67
N VAL A 5 -6.37 0.35 -10.86
CA VAL A 5 -7.67 1.03 -10.89
C VAL A 5 -7.67 2.09 -11.99
N PHE A 6 -8.85 2.38 -12.54
CA PHE A 6 -9.05 3.45 -13.51
C PHE A 6 -9.92 4.53 -12.89
N ILE A 7 -9.45 5.77 -12.92
CA ILE A 7 -10.18 6.96 -12.45
C ILE A 7 -10.16 7.98 -13.58
N ASP A 8 -11.32 8.42 -14.06
CA ASP A 8 -11.46 9.34 -15.19
C ASP A 8 -10.68 8.93 -16.45
N GLY A 9 -10.64 7.61 -16.72
CA GLY A 9 -9.90 7.03 -17.84
C GLY A 9 -8.39 6.92 -17.62
N GLN A 10 -7.85 7.49 -16.54
CA GLN A 10 -6.44 7.38 -16.15
C GLN A 10 -6.20 6.10 -15.33
N LYS A 11 -5.16 5.35 -15.69
CA LYS A 11 -4.76 4.12 -14.99
C LYS A 11 -3.77 4.41 -13.86
N PHE A 12 -4.04 3.84 -12.69
CA PHE A 12 -3.18 3.88 -11.51
C PHE A 12 -2.87 2.47 -11.01
N LEU A 13 -1.67 2.30 -10.46
CA LEU A 13 -1.29 1.14 -9.67
C LEU A 13 -1.39 1.51 -8.19
N TRP A 14 -1.83 0.56 -7.38
CA TRP A 14 -1.91 0.76 -5.94
C TRP A 14 -1.47 -0.49 -5.19
N LYS A 15 -0.98 -0.27 -3.98
CA LYS A 15 -0.68 -1.34 -3.02
C LYS A 15 -0.86 -0.87 -1.60
N VAL A 16 -1.15 -1.81 -0.72
CA VAL A 16 -1.09 -1.62 0.73
C VAL A 16 0.08 -2.44 1.27
N ASP A 17 1.00 -1.73 1.92
CA ASP A 17 2.13 -2.27 2.65
C ASP A 17 1.84 -2.22 4.16
N TYR A 18 2.36 -3.20 4.91
CA TYR A 18 2.15 -3.34 6.34
C TYR A 18 3.49 -3.15 7.06
N TYR A 19 3.62 -2.06 7.79
CA TYR A 19 4.84 -1.72 8.54
C TYR A 19 4.65 -1.90 10.04
N ASP A 20 5.77 -2.06 10.75
CA ASP A 20 5.83 -1.88 12.20
C ASP A 20 5.43 -0.44 12.60
N LEU A 21 5.24 -0.21 13.91
CA LEU A 21 4.76 1.07 14.43
C LEU A 21 5.69 2.26 14.12
N ASP A 22 6.96 1.98 13.83
CA ASP A 22 8.00 2.97 13.52
C ASP A 22 8.22 3.17 12.01
N TYR A 23 7.42 2.52 11.15
CA TYR A 23 7.53 2.56 9.68
C TYR A 23 8.88 2.10 9.12
N LYS A 24 9.61 1.26 9.85
CA LYS A 24 10.99 0.87 9.50
C LYS A 24 11.06 -0.47 8.81
N TYR A 25 10.26 -1.43 9.25
CA TYR A 25 10.26 -2.81 8.74
C TYR A 25 8.84 -3.31 8.50
N ALA A 26 8.72 -4.48 7.88
CA ALA A 26 7.44 -5.16 7.72
C ALA A 26 6.89 -5.58 9.11
N SER A 27 5.59 -5.37 9.33
CA SER A 27 4.96 -5.83 10.56
C SER A 27 4.98 -7.36 10.64
N ALA A 28 5.26 -7.88 11.85
CA ALA A 28 5.19 -9.30 12.15
C ALA A 28 3.75 -9.82 12.34
N ALA A 29 2.77 -8.93 12.49
CA ALA A 29 1.36 -9.26 12.75
C ALA A 29 0.42 -8.38 11.90
N PRO A 30 0.41 -8.53 10.56
CA PRO A 30 -0.26 -7.62 9.62
C PRO A 30 -1.79 -7.47 9.83
N GLU A 31 -2.42 -8.46 10.45
CA GLU A 31 -3.83 -8.45 10.84
C GLU A 31 -4.10 -7.61 12.10
N ASN A 32 -3.13 -7.51 13.02
CA ASN A 32 -3.29 -6.76 14.27
C ASN A 32 -3.07 -5.26 14.05
N ALA A 33 -4.14 -4.48 14.18
CA ALA A 33 -4.12 -3.03 14.00
C ALA A 33 -3.36 -2.29 15.13
N GLU A 34 -3.18 -2.89 16.30
CA GLU A 34 -2.41 -2.29 17.39
C GLU A 34 -0.90 -2.38 17.16
N LEU A 35 -0.45 -3.27 16.27
CA LEU A 35 0.97 -3.54 15.99
C LEU A 35 1.38 -3.18 14.56
N THR A 36 0.45 -2.69 13.73
CA THR A 36 0.67 -2.55 12.28
C THR A 36 0.18 -1.21 11.76
N GLN A 37 1.08 -0.51 11.07
CA GLN A 37 0.75 0.64 10.24
C GLN A 37 0.46 0.20 8.80
N ARG A 38 -0.66 0.64 8.23
CA ARG A 38 -1.08 0.33 6.86
C ARG A 38 -0.82 1.53 5.97
N VAL A 39 0.05 1.38 4.97
CA VAL A 39 0.41 2.46 4.04
C VAL A 39 -0.15 2.15 2.66
N LEU A 40 -1.02 3.03 2.15
CA LEU A 40 -1.49 2.98 0.77
C LEU A 40 -0.54 3.78 -0.13
N SER A 41 0.10 3.09 -1.08
CA SER A 41 0.85 3.72 -2.16
C SER A 41 -0.02 3.81 -3.42
N ILE A 42 -0.05 4.97 -4.07
CA ILE A 42 -0.69 5.18 -5.37
C ILE A 42 0.39 5.67 -6.34
N MET A 43 0.46 5.06 -7.52
CA MET A 43 1.45 5.35 -8.53
C MET A 43 0.76 5.50 -9.90
N PHE A 44 1.28 6.38 -10.76
CA PHE A 44 0.84 6.40 -12.14
C PHE A 44 1.31 5.12 -12.83
N ALA A 45 0.41 4.45 -13.56
CA ALA A 45 0.78 3.24 -14.29
C ALA A 45 1.72 3.53 -15.49
N SER A 46 1.82 4.80 -15.90
CA SER A 46 2.72 5.26 -16.97
C SER A 46 4.19 5.36 -16.56
N ASP A 47 4.48 5.34 -15.26
CA ASP A 47 5.85 5.47 -14.73
C ASP A 47 6.59 4.10 -14.73
N TYR A 48 5.93 3.05 -15.23
CA TYR A 48 6.44 1.69 -15.45
C TYR A 48 6.36 1.32 -16.92
#